data_AF-W0ACV5-F1
#
_entry.id   AF-W0ACV5-F1
#
_cell.length_a   1.000
_cell.length_b   1.000
_cell.length_c   1.000
_cell.angle_alpha   90.00
_cell.angle_beta   90.00
_cell.angle_gamma   90.00
#
_symmetry.space_group_name_H-M   'P 1'
#
loop_
_entity.id
_entity.type
_entity.pdbx_description
1 polymer ?
#
loop_
_entity_poly.entity_id
_entity_poly.type
_entity_poly.pdbx_seq_one_letter_code
_entity_poly.pdbx_strand_id
1 'polypeptide(L)'
;MRKILKALPIVLALASMTSLAACDDNDDPTPTPTPTPTPTPTPTPTPTPTPTPTPTPTAFNVTPCLTQTVPGTGRTVASLVIPDTIHVDFSAASGFPNGRRLPDPVIDVTLAVIFLDLSTHSPLTLFNLPLNPPQNDVAFRSSFPYLAAAQGTPPLPSGPGRLWNFRTDPESAFVRVDRMGMPAVATALVGSSNKNAYNDDSPEQDVQGGGKWAGEFAGQLTTLTNALADDLTAAGLKPCATPVTP
;
A
#
# COMPACT_ATOMS: atom_id res chain seq x y z
N MET A 1 -25.46 11.18 47.46
CA MET A 1 -26.87 10.96 47.07
C MET A 1 -26.87 10.55 45.61
N ARG A 2 -27.34 9.42 45.09
CA ARG A 2 -28.00 8.21 45.61
C ARG A 2 -27.20 6.99 45.08
N LYS A 3 -26.93 6.03 45.97
CA LYS A 3 -26.37 4.70 45.68
C LYS A 3 -27.52 3.75 45.37
N ILE A 4 -27.43 2.89 44.36
CA ILE A 4 -28.01 1.54 44.40
C ILE A 4 -27.06 0.57 43.68
N LEU A 5 -26.41 -0.25 44.51
CA LEU A 5 -25.66 -1.46 44.20
C LEU A 5 -26.66 -2.61 44.00
N LYS A 6 -26.51 -3.47 43.00
CA LYS A 6 -27.11 -4.82 43.02
C LYS A 6 -26.12 -5.86 42.52
N ALA A 7 -26.00 -6.91 43.32
CA ALA A 7 -25.03 -7.99 43.23
C ALA A 7 -25.48 -9.15 42.31
N LEU A 8 -24.48 -9.93 41.94
CA LEU A 8 -24.45 -11.20 41.19
C LEU A 8 -25.29 -12.31 41.87
N PRO A 9 -25.65 -13.39 41.14
CA PRO A 9 -24.85 -14.60 41.35
C PRO A 9 -24.56 -15.44 40.08
N ILE A 10 -23.45 -16.15 40.18
CA ILE A 10 -22.89 -17.19 39.31
C ILE A 10 -23.68 -18.49 39.50
N VAL A 11 -23.98 -19.23 38.43
CA VAL A 11 -24.41 -20.63 38.51
C VAL A 11 -23.58 -21.48 37.54
N LEU A 12 -22.96 -22.49 38.14
CA LEU A 12 -22.11 -23.53 37.58
C LEU A 12 -22.93 -24.83 37.51
N ALA A 13 -22.96 -25.53 36.38
CA ALA A 13 -23.48 -26.91 36.25
C ALA A 13 -22.77 -27.57 35.05
N LEU A 14 -21.72 -28.37 35.23
CA LEU A 14 -21.61 -29.78 35.66
C LEU A 14 -22.25 -30.81 34.70
N ALA A 15 -21.38 -31.75 34.30
CA ALA A 15 -21.51 -32.81 33.31
C ALA A 15 -22.63 -33.84 33.56
N SER A 16 -22.99 -34.59 32.51
CA SER A 16 -23.37 -36.01 32.61
C SER A 16 -23.31 -36.72 31.25
N MET A 17 -22.34 -37.63 31.12
CA MET A 17 -22.36 -38.77 30.19
C MET A 17 -23.17 -39.90 30.83
N THR A 18 -24.08 -40.54 30.08
CA THR A 18 -24.64 -41.85 30.44
C THR A 18 -24.83 -42.70 29.19
N SER A 19 -24.31 -43.91 29.29
CA SER A 19 -24.28 -44.99 28.31
C SER A 19 -25.47 -45.96 28.46
N LEU A 20 -25.70 -46.71 27.37
CA LEU A 20 -26.27 -48.06 27.27
C LEU A 20 -27.76 -48.28 27.61
N ALA A 21 -28.53 -48.59 26.56
CA ALA A 21 -29.67 -49.50 26.64
C ALA A 21 -29.66 -50.42 25.40
N ALA A 22 -29.54 -51.71 25.66
CA ALA A 22 -29.75 -52.81 24.71
C ALA A 22 -31.12 -53.43 25.00
N CYS A 23 -31.89 -53.71 23.94
CA CYS A 23 -33.05 -54.64 23.80
C CYS A 23 -33.17 -54.79 22.27
N ASP A 24 -32.83 -55.90 21.63
CA ASP A 24 -33.58 -57.16 21.53
C ASP A 24 -35.09 -56.94 21.42
N ASP A 25 -35.62 -56.96 20.19
CA ASP A 25 -36.98 -57.41 19.92
C ASP A 25 -37.07 -57.91 18.47
N ASN A 26 -37.56 -59.15 18.36
CA ASN A 26 -37.90 -59.85 17.13
C ASN A 26 -39.22 -59.31 16.59
N ASP A 27 -39.20 -58.71 15.40
CA ASP A 27 -40.38 -58.65 14.55
C ASP A 27 -39.95 -58.76 13.08
N ASP A 28 -40.57 -59.71 12.38
CA ASP A 28 -40.39 -60.00 10.96
C ASP A 28 -41.43 -59.20 10.14
N PRO A 29 -41.04 -58.11 9.44
CA PRO A 29 -41.93 -57.44 8.52
C PRO A 29 -41.80 -58.04 7.11
N THR A 30 -42.90 -58.64 6.68
CA THR A 30 -43.27 -58.95 5.29
C THR A 30 -42.66 -57.99 4.25
N PRO A 31 -42.05 -58.47 3.15
CA PRO A 31 -41.40 -57.60 2.17
C PRO A 31 -42.43 -56.73 1.44
N THR A 32 -42.40 -55.42 1.72
CA THR A 32 -43.14 -54.38 1.00
C THR A 32 -42.56 -54.24 -0.42
N PRO A 33 -43.39 -54.15 -1.48
CA PRO A 33 -42.89 -54.01 -2.85
C PRO A 33 -42.07 -52.73 -3.00
N THR A 34 -40.81 -52.88 -3.42
CA THR A 34 -39.88 -51.79 -3.72
C THR A 34 -40.47 -50.93 -4.85
N PRO A 35 -40.66 -49.61 -4.66
CA PRO A 35 -41.12 -48.74 -5.73
C PRO A 35 -40.05 -48.68 -6.82
N THR A 36 -40.46 -48.91 -8.06
CA THR A 36 -39.63 -48.77 -9.26
C THR A 36 -39.06 -47.34 -9.32
N PRO A 37 -37.74 -47.14 -9.49
CA PRO A 37 -37.16 -45.81 -9.57
C PRO A 37 -37.78 -45.04 -10.75
N THR A 38 -38.38 -43.90 -10.44
CA THR A 38 -38.85 -42.96 -11.46
C THR A 38 -37.64 -42.41 -12.21
N PRO A 39 -37.66 -42.33 -13.55
CA PRO A 39 -36.53 -41.79 -14.30
C PRO A 39 -36.25 -40.35 -13.87
N THR A 40 -35.08 -40.13 -13.28
CA THR A 40 -34.58 -38.80 -12.94
C THR A 40 -34.45 -37.99 -14.24
N PRO A 41 -35.02 -36.79 -14.32
CA PRO A 41 -34.88 -35.95 -15.52
C PRO A 41 -33.40 -35.65 -15.75
N THR A 42 -32.93 -35.94 -16.96
CA THR A 42 -31.59 -35.62 -17.42
C THR A 42 -31.35 -34.12 -17.26
N PRO A 43 -30.27 -33.67 -16.60
CA PRO A 43 -29.99 -32.24 -16.46
C PRO A 43 -29.84 -31.61 -17.84
N THR A 44 -30.65 -30.61 -18.13
CA THR A 44 -30.53 -29.79 -19.32
C THR A 44 -29.13 -29.17 -19.33
N PRO A 45 -28.36 -29.28 -20.43
CA PRO A 45 -27.04 -28.67 -20.51
C PRO A 45 -27.14 -27.17 -20.24
N THR A 46 -26.52 -26.72 -19.16
CA THR A 46 -26.34 -25.29 -18.87
C THR A 46 -25.60 -24.68 -20.05
N PRO A 47 -26.11 -23.60 -20.69
CA PRO A 47 -25.40 -22.94 -21.76
C PRO A 47 -24.01 -22.54 -21.28
N THR A 48 -22.99 -23.01 -21.98
CA THR A 48 -21.60 -22.61 -21.75
C THR A 48 -21.53 -21.08 -21.85
N PRO A 49 -21.03 -20.36 -20.84
CA PRO A 49 -20.90 -18.92 -20.95
C PRO A 49 -20.04 -18.60 -22.17
N THR A 50 -20.57 -17.77 -23.07
CA THR A 50 -19.83 -17.23 -24.20
C THR A 50 -18.55 -16.58 -23.66
N PRO A 51 -17.36 -16.88 -24.22
CA PRO A 51 -16.13 -16.24 -23.77
C PRO A 51 -16.30 -14.73 -23.86
N THR A 52 -16.19 -14.05 -22.72
CA THR A 52 -16.12 -12.59 -22.69
C THR A 52 -14.92 -12.18 -23.54
N PRO A 53 -15.09 -11.26 -24.52
CA PRO A 53 -13.96 -10.80 -25.31
C PRO A 53 -12.88 -10.28 -24.37
N THR A 54 -11.67 -10.79 -24.52
CA THR A 54 -10.51 -10.27 -23.79
C THR A 54 -10.33 -8.81 -24.20
N PRO A 55 -10.31 -7.84 -23.26
CA PRO A 55 -10.11 -6.45 -23.61
C PRO A 55 -8.78 -6.29 -24.33
N THR A 56 -8.78 -5.54 -25.44
CA THR A 56 -7.55 -5.19 -26.14
C THR A 56 -6.70 -4.32 -25.21
N PRO A 57 -5.41 -4.66 -24.99
CA PRO A 57 -4.54 -3.84 -24.16
C PRO A 57 -4.43 -2.44 -24.77
N THR A 58 -4.80 -1.42 -23.98
CA THR A 58 -4.68 -0.02 -24.37
C THR A 58 -3.30 0.48 -23.93
N ALA A 59 -2.53 1.04 -24.86
CA ALA A 59 -1.25 1.67 -24.54
C ALA A 59 -1.49 3.11 -24.06
N PHE A 60 -0.68 3.58 -23.10
CA PHE A 60 -0.79 4.93 -22.55
C PHE A 60 0.50 5.74 -22.73
N ASN A 61 0.32 7.05 -22.97
CA ASN A 61 1.40 8.04 -22.93
C ASN A 61 1.43 8.70 -21.54
N VAL A 62 2.52 8.46 -20.80
CA VAL A 62 2.72 9.00 -19.43
C VAL A 62 3.40 10.35 -19.38
N THR A 63 3.79 10.94 -20.53
CA THR A 63 4.44 12.26 -20.57
C THR A 63 3.65 13.34 -19.81
N PRO A 64 2.31 13.44 -19.94
CA PRO A 64 1.54 14.44 -19.19
C PRO A 64 1.65 14.28 -17.68
N CYS A 65 1.82 13.04 -17.18
CA CYS A 65 2.02 12.78 -15.76
C CYS A 65 3.31 13.38 -15.21
N LEU A 66 4.39 13.35 -16.00
CA LEU A 66 5.70 13.83 -15.60
C LEU A 66 5.84 15.35 -15.77
N THR A 67 5.13 15.93 -16.75
CA THR A 67 5.24 17.35 -17.09
C THR A 67 4.21 18.24 -16.42
N GLN A 68 3.12 17.67 -15.85
CA GLN A 68 2.15 18.46 -15.10
C GLN A 68 2.77 19.15 -13.89
N THR A 69 2.21 20.29 -13.51
CA THR A 69 2.66 21.07 -12.35
C THR A 69 1.99 20.57 -11.08
N VAL A 70 2.77 20.39 -10.01
CA VAL A 70 2.24 20.05 -8.69
C VAL A 70 1.62 21.30 -8.05
N PRO A 71 0.32 21.29 -7.70
CA PRO A 71 -0.38 22.46 -7.14
C PRO A 71 0.37 23.08 -5.95
N GLY A 72 0.50 24.41 -5.95
CA GLY A 72 1.12 25.17 -4.86
C GLY A 72 2.65 25.19 -4.85
N THR A 73 3.32 24.53 -5.79
CA THR A 73 4.80 24.40 -5.79
C THR A 73 5.49 25.10 -6.96
N GLY A 74 4.79 25.29 -8.08
CA GLY A 74 5.41 25.73 -9.33
C GLY A 74 6.40 24.74 -9.96
N ARG A 75 6.52 23.52 -9.40
CA ARG A 75 7.41 22.45 -9.88
C ARG A 75 6.63 21.44 -10.71
N THR A 76 7.28 20.84 -11.70
CA THR A 76 6.73 19.68 -12.40
C THR A 76 6.82 18.44 -11.53
N VAL A 77 6.00 17.43 -11.82
CA VAL A 77 6.10 16.13 -11.14
C VAL A 77 7.49 15.54 -11.29
N ALA A 78 8.07 15.57 -12.49
CA ALA A 78 9.43 15.10 -12.74
C ALA A 78 10.45 15.81 -11.84
N SER A 79 10.42 17.14 -11.74
CA SER A 79 11.39 17.86 -10.90
C SER A 79 11.14 17.73 -9.40
N LEU A 80 9.95 17.25 -8.99
CA LEU A 80 9.66 16.91 -7.61
C LEU A 80 10.23 15.54 -7.21
N VAL A 81 10.12 14.55 -8.10
CA VAL A 81 10.50 13.15 -7.82
C VAL A 81 11.91 12.79 -8.33
N ILE A 82 12.52 13.65 -9.16
CA ILE A 82 13.83 13.48 -9.77
C ILE A 82 14.64 14.77 -9.57
N PRO A 83 15.85 14.72 -8.97
CA PRO A 83 16.52 13.53 -8.44
C PRO A 83 15.81 12.99 -7.19
N ASP A 84 16.12 11.74 -6.81
CA ASP A 84 15.61 11.10 -5.59
C ASP A 84 16.23 11.72 -4.31
N THR A 85 15.94 12.99 -4.07
CA THR A 85 16.42 13.74 -2.92
C THR A 85 15.30 14.58 -2.32
N ILE A 86 15.35 14.72 -1.00
CA ILE A 86 14.42 15.58 -0.28
C ILE A 86 14.96 17.00 -0.32
N HIS A 87 14.19 17.90 -0.91
CA HIS A 87 14.51 19.32 -0.90
C HIS A 87 13.81 20.01 0.26
N VAL A 88 14.56 20.86 0.96
CA VAL A 88 14.04 21.70 2.05
C VAL A 88 14.31 23.16 1.70
N ASP A 89 13.23 23.89 1.47
CA ASP A 89 13.17 25.33 1.39
C ASP A 89 12.81 25.89 2.77
N PHE A 90 13.77 26.57 3.39
CA PHE A 90 13.61 27.19 4.70
C PHE A 90 12.68 28.40 4.71
N SER A 91 12.25 28.90 3.55
CA SER A 91 11.27 29.98 3.41
C SER A 91 9.82 29.48 3.30
N ALA A 92 9.61 28.18 3.07
CA ALA A 92 8.30 27.56 2.94
C ALA A 92 7.91 26.75 4.19
N ALA A 93 6.61 26.52 4.37
CA ALA A 93 6.12 25.64 5.43
C ALA A 93 6.67 24.22 5.26
N SER A 94 7.08 23.57 6.34
CA SER A 94 7.56 22.18 6.30
C SER A 94 6.45 21.21 5.93
N GLY A 95 6.81 20.05 5.36
CA GLY A 95 5.89 18.98 4.96
C GLY A 95 5.85 18.83 3.46
N PHE A 96 5.39 17.69 2.97
CA PHE A 96 5.44 17.38 1.55
C PHE A 96 4.78 18.50 0.72
N PRO A 97 5.43 19.03 -0.33
CA PRO A 97 6.69 18.56 -0.94
C PRO A 97 7.96 19.25 -0.40
N ASN A 98 7.84 20.14 0.57
CA ASN A 98 8.96 20.79 1.27
C ASN A 98 9.42 19.95 2.48
N GLY A 99 10.16 18.88 2.19
CA GLY A 99 10.47 17.86 3.19
C GLY A 99 9.30 16.91 3.43
N ARG A 100 9.23 16.37 4.65
CA ARG A 100 8.09 15.56 5.12
C ARG A 100 7.95 15.71 6.62
N ARG A 101 6.71 15.84 7.10
CA ARG A 101 6.39 15.69 8.52
C ARG A 101 6.19 14.20 8.81
N LEU A 102 6.33 13.82 10.08
CA LEU A 102 6.08 12.45 10.52
C LEU A 102 4.70 11.89 10.11
N PRO A 103 3.59 12.65 10.15
CA PRO A 103 2.29 12.15 9.72
C PRO A 103 2.03 12.28 8.21
N ASP A 104 2.95 12.83 7.42
CA ASP A 104 2.68 13.03 5.99
C ASP A 104 2.56 11.67 5.29
N PRO A 105 1.47 11.40 4.54
CA PRO A 105 1.28 10.15 3.81
C PRO A 105 2.08 10.15 2.50
N VAL A 106 3.40 10.17 2.62
CA VAL A 106 4.32 10.43 1.50
C VAL A 106 4.20 9.42 0.36
N ILE A 107 3.86 8.16 0.67
CA ILE A 107 3.65 7.13 -0.36
C ILE A 107 2.39 7.46 -1.17
N ASP A 108 1.25 7.63 -0.50
CA ASP A 108 -0.01 7.96 -1.16
C ASP A 108 0.08 9.25 -1.97
N VAL A 109 0.72 10.27 -1.40
CA VAL A 109 0.88 11.55 -2.06
C VAL A 109 1.74 11.42 -3.30
N THR A 110 2.89 10.74 -3.20
CA THR A 110 3.77 10.58 -4.37
C THR A 110 3.09 9.74 -5.45
N LEU A 111 2.39 8.66 -5.08
CA LEU A 111 1.64 7.82 -6.02
C LEU A 111 0.50 8.61 -6.70
N ALA A 112 -0.25 9.41 -5.94
CA ALA A 112 -1.29 10.27 -6.50
C ALA A 112 -0.70 11.26 -7.51
N VAL A 113 0.43 11.87 -7.16
CA VAL A 113 1.13 12.86 -7.99
C VAL A 113 1.66 12.27 -9.29
N ILE A 114 2.14 11.03 -9.30
CA ILE A 114 2.66 10.39 -10.52
C ILE A 114 1.59 9.71 -11.39
N PHE A 115 0.43 9.34 -10.84
CA PHE A 115 -0.62 8.61 -11.59
C PHE A 115 -1.85 9.44 -11.93
N LEU A 116 -2.23 10.43 -11.11
CA LEU A 116 -3.50 11.14 -11.27
C LEU A 116 -3.31 12.49 -11.98
N ASP A 117 -4.35 12.91 -12.68
CA ASP A 117 -4.47 14.26 -13.22
C ASP A 117 -4.69 15.26 -12.07
N LEU A 118 -3.66 16.05 -11.76
CA LEU A 118 -3.67 17.01 -10.65
C LEU A 118 -4.53 18.25 -10.89
N SER A 119 -5.05 18.44 -12.12
CA SER A 119 -6.10 19.43 -12.37
C SER A 119 -7.47 18.97 -11.88
N THR A 120 -7.65 17.66 -11.70
CA THR A 120 -8.90 17.02 -11.29
C THR A 120 -8.84 16.51 -9.86
N HIS A 121 -7.70 15.92 -9.48
CA HIS A 121 -7.51 15.23 -8.20
C HIS A 121 -6.51 15.95 -7.31
N SER A 122 -6.77 15.94 -6.00
CA SER A 122 -5.80 16.42 -5.01
C SER A 122 -4.64 15.43 -4.89
N PRO A 123 -3.41 15.89 -4.58
CA PRO A 123 -2.32 15.01 -4.16
C PRO A 123 -2.67 14.11 -2.97
N LEU A 124 -3.70 14.43 -2.18
CA LEU A 124 -4.16 13.59 -1.06
C LEU A 124 -5.24 12.57 -1.45
N THR A 125 -5.63 12.49 -2.73
CA THR A 125 -6.76 11.64 -3.16
C THR A 125 -6.57 10.17 -2.76
N LEU A 126 -5.38 9.60 -2.98
CA LEU A 126 -5.13 8.19 -2.65
C LEU A 126 -5.08 7.93 -1.14
N PHE A 127 -4.58 8.89 -0.35
CA PHE A 127 -4.55 8.77 1.11
C PHE A 127 -5.96 8.65 1.72
N ASN A 128 -6.94 9.32 1.10
CA ASN A 128 -8.34 9.29 1.55
C ASN A 128 -9.06 7.99 1.18
N LEU A 129 -8.41 7.08 0.43
CA LEU A 129 -8.95 5.74 0.23
C LEU A 129 -8.78 4.94 1.54
N PRO A 130 -9.76 4.10 1.92
CA PRO A 130 -9.73 3.33 3.16
C PRO A 130 -8.81 2.09 3.08
N LEU A 131 -7.61 2.26 2.50
CA LEU A 131 -6.60 1.21 2.33
C LEU A 131 -5.49 1.30 3.38
N ASN A 132 -5.29 2.49 3.96
CA ASN A 132 -4.25 2.74 4.95
C ASN A 132 -4.67 2.31 6.36
N PRO A 133 -3.72 1.89 7.21
CA PRO A 133 -3.97 1.80 8.64
C PRO A 133 -4.43 3.17 9.16
N PRO A 134 -5.48 3.23 9.99
CA PRO A 134 -6.14 4.49 10.33
C PRO A 134 -5.27 5.41 11.21
N GLN A 135 -4.36 4.84 12.00
CA GLN A 135 -3.43 5.57 12.86
C GLN A 135 -2.30 4.65 13.33
N ASN A 136 -1.23 5.26 13.84
CA ASN A 136 -0.21 4.54 14.60
C ASN A 136 -0.77 4.05 15.94
N ASP A 137 -0.26 2.93 16.43
CA ASP A 137 -0.59 2.40 17.77
C ASP A 137 -0.26 3.38 18.90
N VAL A 138 0.81 4.17 18.70
CA VAL A 138 1.24 5.23 19.62
C VAL A 138 1.39 6.54 18.86
N ALA A 139 0.75 7.60 19.36
CA ALA A 139 0.85 8.92 18.77
C ALA A 139 2.28 9.47 18.81
N PHE A 140 2.64 10.25 17.79
CA PHE A 140 3.87 11.03 17.80
C PHE A 140 3.86 12.05 18.93
N ARG A 141 5.03 12.35 19.48
CA ARG A 141 5.21 13.37 20.52
C ARG A 141 5.35 14.75 19.88
N SER A 142 4.87 15.79 20.55
CA SER A 142 5.03 17.18 20.12
C SER A 142 6.41 17.77 20.44
N SER A 143 7.23 17.05 21.21
CA SER A 143 8.59 17.44 21.57
C SER A 143 9.56 16.28 21.35
N PHE A 144 10.83 16.61 21.17
CA PHE A 144 11.88 15.63 20.97
C PHE A 144 12.04 14.71 22.20
N PRO A 145 12.21 13.38 22.01
CA PRO A 145 12.21 12.65 20.75
C PRO A 145 10.78 12.47 20.21
N TYR A 146 10.55 12.86 18.94
CA TYR A 146 9.21 12.91 18.34
C TYR A 146 8.57 11.54 18.10
N LEU A 147 9.39 10.49 17.96
CA LEU A 147 8.92 9.11 17.82
C LEU A 147 8.59 8.50 19.19
N ALA A 148 7.58 7.63 19.22
CA ALA A 148 7.31 6.80 20.38
C ALA A 148 8.49 5.86 20.66
N ALA A 149 8.58 5.36 21.90
CA ALA A 149 9.53 4.30 22.21
C ALA A 149 9.21 3.06 21.34
N ALA A 150 10.26 2.38 20.87
CA ALA A 150 10.09 1.10 20.18
C ALA A 150 9.33 0.12 21.10
N GLN A 151 8.52 -0.75 20.51
CA GLN A 151 7.85 -1.80 21.28
C GLN A 151 8.89 -2.69 21.98
N GLY A 152 8.64 -3.01 23.25
CA GLY A 152 9.54 -3.77 24.12
C GLY A 152 10.40 -2.90 25.05
N THR A 153 11.36 -3.52 25.71
CA THR A 153 12.38 -2.86 26.55
C THR A 153 13.71 -2.89 25.80
N PRO A 154 13.92 -2.01 24.81
CA PRO A 154 15.23 -1.91 24.17
C PRO A 154 16.27 -1.60 25.25
N PRO A 155 17.47 -2.20 25.18
CA PRO A 155 18.54 -1.88 26.11
C PRO A 155 18.82 -0.38 26.04
N LEU A 156 18.55 0.34 27.14
CA LEU A 156 18.93 1.74 27.27
C LEU A 156 20.35 1.79 27.83
N PRO A 157 21.27 2.56 27.23
CA PRO A 157 22.58 2.76 27.82
C PRO A 157 22.42 3.41 29.20
N SER A 158 23.17 2.92 30.19
CA SER A 158 23.07 3.34 31.61
C SER A 158 23.67 4.73 31.91
N GLY A 159 24.00 5.51 30.88
CA GLY A 159 24.70 6.79 31.00
C GLY A 159 24.04 7.91 30.21
N PRO A 160 24.43 9.18 30.45
CA PRO A 160 23.76 10.36 29.89
C PRO A 160 23.96 10.58 28.39
N GLY A 161 24.51 9.61 27.65
CA GLY A 161 24.76 9.70 26.21
C GLY A 161 25.58 10.94 25.81
N ARG A 162 26.72 11.20 26.48
CA ARG A 162 27.53 12.42 26.27
C ARG A 162 28.82 12.21 25.46
N LEU A 163 29.09 10.99 24.99
CA LEU A 163 30.31 10.62 24.27
C LEU A 163 30.03 10.18 22.83
N TRP A 164 29.28 11.00 22.09
CA TRP A 164 29.06 10.76 20.66
C TRP A 164 30.35 11.08 19.90
N ASN A 165 31.07 10.06 19.46
CA ASN A 165 32.16 10.22 18.50
C ASN A 165 31.56 10.22 17.09
N PHE A 166 31.17 11.38 16.59
CA PHE A 166 30.72 11.52 15.21
C PHE A 166 31.92 11.34 14.27
N ARG A 167 31.79 10.48 13.26
CA ARG A 167 32.83 10.32 12.23
C ARG A 167 33.04 11.66 11.53
N THR A 168 34.31 12.03 11.34
CA THR A 168 34.72 13.25 10.62
C THR A 168 35.33 12.93 9.25
N ASP A 169 35.23 11.69 8.80
CA ASP A 169 35.71 11.29 7.48
C ASP A 169 34.96 12.05 6.37
N PRO A 170 35.60 12.36 5.24
CA PRO A 170 34.91 12.96 4.11
C PRO A 170 33.83 12.01 3.57
N GLU A 171 32.80 12.53 2.90
CA GLU A 171 31.74 11.74 2.28
C GLU A 171 32.28 10.65 1.33
N SER A 172 33.38 10.94 0.64
CA SER A 172 34.07 9.99 -0.25
C SER A 172 34.63 8.74 0.46
N ALA A 173 34.73 8.76 1.78
CA ALA A 173 35.13 7.60 2.59
C ALA A 173 33.96 6.64 2.89
N PHE A 174 32.75 6.97 2.45
CA PHE A 174 31.56 6.15 2.64
C PHE A 174 31.13 5.53 1.31
N VAL A 175 30.74 4.26 1.36
CA VAL A 175 30.10 3.58 0.24
C VAL A 175 28.60 3.74 0.42
N ARG A 176 27.93 4.17 -0.64
CA ARG A 176 26.47 4.22 -0.68
C ARG A 176 25.91 2.80 -0.77
N VAL A 177 24.90 2.53 0.04
CA VAL A 177 24.23 1.21 0.11
C VAL A 177 22.74 1.32 -0.21
N ASP A 178 22.13 2.51 -0.05
CA ASP A 178 20.72 2.71 -0.33
C ASP A 178 20.38 4.18 -0.62
N ARG A 179 19.21 4.38 -1.24
CA ARG A 179 18.62 5.68 -1.56
C ARG A 179 17.21 5.76 -0.97
N MET A 180 16.95 6.80 -0.18
CA MET A 180 15.69 6.94 0.56
C MET A 180 15.08 8.35 0.45
N GLY A 181 15.30 9.05 -0.67
CA GLY A 181 14.75 10.38 -0.87
C GLY A 181 13.23 10.35 -0.95
N MET A 182 12.73 9.71 -1.99
CA MET A 182 11.35 9.55 -2.41
C MET A 182 11.00 8.05 -2.48
N PRO A 183 10.62 7.44 -1.34
CA PRO A 183 10.49 5.99 -1.24
C PRO A 183 9.49 5.37 -2.22
N ALA A 184 8.44 6.11 -2.63
CA ALA A 184 7.50 5.64 -3.64
C ALA A 184 8.14 5.50 -5.03
N VAL A 185 9.08 6.37 -5.39
CA VAL A 185 9.81 6.31 -6.68
C VAL A 185 10.68 5.06 -6.70
N ALA A 186 11.52 4.90 -5.68
CA ALA A 186 12.37 3.73 -5.57
C ALA A 186 11.56 2.42 -5.52
N THR A 187 10.38 2.43 -4.90
CA THR A 187 9.56 1.22 -4.72
C THR A 187 8.72 0.87 -5.94
N ALA A 188 8.06 1.85 -6.57
CA ALA A 188 7.15 1.61 -7.68
C ALA A 188 7.80 1.78 -9.05
N LEU A 189 8.77 2.68 -9.18
CA LEU A 189 9.31 3.08 -10.48
C LEU A 189 10.71 2.51 -10.79
N VAL A 190 11.28 1.71 -9.89
CA VAL A 190 12.54 0.97 -10.13
C VAL A 190 12.26 -0.52 -10.11
N GLY A 191 12.46 -1.17 -11.25
CA GLY A 191 12.28 -2.61 -11.40
C GLY A 191 13.27 -3.40 -10.55
N SER A 192 12.88 -4.61 -10.13
CA SER A 192 13.68 -5.44 -9.22
C SER A 192 15.08 -5.75 -9.75
N SER A 193 15.26 -5.90 -11.07
CA SER A 193 16.57 -6.13 -11.71
C SER A 193 17.53 -4.93 -11.59
N ASN A 194 16.97 -3.73 -11.46
CA ASN A 194 17.72 -2.48 -11.40
C ASN A 194 17.89 -1.95 -9.97
N LYS A 195 17.22 -2.56 -8.99
CA LYS A 195 17.13 -2.07 -7.61
C LYS A 195 18.49 -1.85 -6.94
N ASN A 196 19.37 -2.85 -7.00
CA ASN A 196 20.70 -2.74 -6.39
C ASN A 196 21.55 -1.67 -7.12
N ALA A 197 21.57 -1.71 -8.45
CA ALA A 197 22.32 -0.74 -9.24
C ALA A 197 21.83 0.70 -9.03
N TYR A 198 20.53 0.88 -8.84
CA TYR A 198 19.93 2.17 -8.50
C TYR A 198 20.35 2.63 -7.09
N ASN A 199 20.21 1.75 -6.10
CA ASN A 199 20.52 2.01 -4.69
C ASN A 199 22.00 2.33 -4.45
N ASP A 200 22.90 1.69 -5.20
CA ASP A 200 24.35 1.92 -5.12
C ASP A 200 24.80 3.22 -5.83
N ASP A 201 23.93 3.85 -6.63
CA ASP A 201 24.26 5.00 -7.47
C ASP A 201 23.93 6.36 -6.84
N SER A 202 24.60 7.41 -7.32
CA SER A 202 24.44 8.78 -6.81
C SER A 202 23.16 9.46 -7.33
N PRO A 203 22.37 10.25 -6.56
CA PRO A 203 21.13 10.83 -7.05
C PRO A 203 21.42 11.94 -8.06
N GLU A 204 22.64 12.48 -8.09
CA GLU A 204 23.11 13.38 -9.13
C GLU A 204 23.05 12.73 -10.51
N GLN A 205 23.18 11.39 -10.61
CA GLN A 205 23.04 10.66 -11.87
C GLN A 205 21.61 10.66 -12.42
N ASP A 206 20.60 10.96 -11.59
CA ASP A 206 19.22 11.06 -12.04
C ASP A 206 18.96 12.26 -12.94
N VAL A 207 19.83 13.28 -12.87
CA VAL A 207 19.71 14.52 -13.67
C VAL A 207 20.92 14.73 -14.59
N GLN A 208 22.07 14.13 -14.28
CA GLN A 208 23.27 14.23 -15.12
C GLN A 208 23.07 13.53 -16.47
N GLY A 209 23.54 14.16 -17.55
CA GLY A 209 23.61 13.55 -18.88
C GLY A 209 22.25 13.15 -19.47
N GLY A 210 21.16 13.80 -19.06
CA GLY A 210 19.79 13.45 -19.47
C GLY A 210 19.07 12.50 -18.50
N GLY A 211 19.72 12.14 -17.38
CA GLY A 211 19.14 11.37 -16.30
C GLY A 211 19.20 9.87 -16.54
N LYS A 212 20.24 9.22 -15.98
CA LYS A 212 20.52 7.78 -16.16
C LYS A 212 19.30 6.89 -15.89
N TRP A 213 18.53 7.23 -14.86
CA TRP A 213 17.37 6.46 -14.39
C TRP A 213 16.03 6.94 -14.94
N ALA A 214 15.99 8.05 -15.69
CA ALA A 214 14.74 8.63 -16.19
C ALA A 214 13.96 7.67 -17.11
N GLY A 215 14.68 6.91 -17.95
CA GLY A 215 14.07 5.89 -18.81
C GLY A 215 13.45 4.72 -18.03
N GLU A 216 14.12 4.29 -16.95
CA GLU A 216 13.58 3.25 -16.04
C GLU A 216 12.29 3.73 -15.39
N PHE A 217 12.29 4.95 -14.82
CA PHE A 217 11.11 5.51 -14.18
C PHE A 217 9.93 5.65 -15.13
N ALA A 218 10.16 6.20 -16.33
CA ALA A 218 9.11 6.36 -17.34
C ALA A 218 8.60 5.00 -17.86
N GLY A 219 9.49 4.02 -18.04
CA GLY A 219 9.15 2.67 -18.47
C GLY A 219 8.29 1.93 -17.44
N GLN A 220 8.68 1.97 -16.16
CA GLN A 220 7.89 1.39 -15.08
C GLN A 220 6.56 2.12 -14.89
N LEU A 221 6.55 3.45 -14.95
CA LEU A 221 5.31 4.23 -14.88
C LEU A 221 4.34 3.84 -16.01
N THR A 222 4.86 3.65 -17.24
CA THR A 222 4.05 3.20 -18.38
C THR A 222 3.51 1.80 -18.16
N THR A 223 4.35 0.88 -17.67
CA THR A 223 3.96 -0.51 -17.40
C THR A 223 2.84 -0.57 -16.35
N LEU A 224 3.00 0.16 -15.24
CA LEU A 224 1.98 0.25 -14.19
C LEU A 224 0.72 0.95 -14.68
N THR A 225 0.85 2.02 -15.46
CA THR A 225 -0.31 2.73 -16.04
C THR A 225 -1.12 1.81 -16.93
N ASN A 226 -0.48 1.07 -17.84
CA ASN A 226 -1.18 0.13 -18.71
C ASN A 226 -1.91 -0.97 -17.91
N ALA A 227 -1.41 -1.32 -16.72
CA ALA A 227 -2.00 -2.33 -15.86
C ALA A 227 -3.10 -1.79 -14.92
N LEU A 228 -3.13 -0.49 -14.63
CA LEU A 228 -3.99 0.10 -13.61
C LEU A 228 -4.97 1.15 -14.13
N ALA A 229 -4.82 1.65 -15.36
CA ALA A 229 -5.62 2.78 -15.83
C ALA A 229 -7.13 2.50 -15.89
N ASP A 230 -7.52 1.28 -16.24
CA ASP A 230 -8.91 0.83 -16.22
C ASP A 230 -9.46 0.73 -14.80
N ASP A 231 -8.70 0.15 -13.87
CA ASP A 231 -9.05 0.07 -12.45
C ASP A 231 -9.20 1.46 -11.81
N LEU A 232 -8.25 2.37 -12.10
CA LEU A 232 -8.33 3.76 -11.65
C LEU A 232 -9.60 4.44 -12.19
N THR A 233 -9.90 4.25 -13.48
CA THR A 233 -11.09 4.82 -14.10
C THR A 233 -12.38 4.22 -13.53
N ALA A 234 -12.40 2.90 -13.29
CA ALA A 234 -13.53 2.21 -12.67
C ALA A 234 -13.78 2.69 -11.23
N ALA A 235 -12.72 3.10 -10.52
CA ALA A 235 -12.80 3.74 -9.21
C ALA A 235 -13.19 5.24 -9.27
N GLY A 236 -13.45 5.80 -10.45
CA GLY A 236 -13.79 7.22 -10.64
C GLY A 236 -12.59 8.17 -10.55
N LEU A 237 -11.37 7.62 -10.56
CA LEU A 237 -10.13 8.40 -10.61
C LEU A 237 -9.78 8.68 -12.06
N LYS A 238 -9.09 9.81 -12.28
CA LYS A 238 -8.69 10.26 -13.62
C LYS A 238 -7.16 10.17 -13.71
N PRO A 239 -6.62 9.19 -14.44
CA PRO A 239 -5.19 9.13 -14.69
C PRO A 239 -4.72 10.38 -15.46
N CYS A 240 -3.51 10.84 -15.19
CA CYS A 240 -2.86 11.88 -16.01
C CYS A 240 -2.41 11.35 -17.38
N ALA A 241 -2.19 10.04 -17.48
CA ALA A 241 -1.75 9.41 -18.71
C ALA A 241 -2.90 9.35 -19.71
N THR A 242 -2.59 9.56 -20.98
CA THR A 242 -3.59 9.58 -22.06
C THR A 242 -3.48 8.31 -22.91
N PRO A 243 -4.61 7.68 -23.30
CA PRO A 243 -4.59 6.58 -24.25
C PRO A 243 -3.86 6.98 -25.53
N VAL A 244 -2.99 6.11 -26.02
CA VAL A 244 -2.40 6.21 -27.35
C VAL A 244 -3.47 5.71 -28.32
N THR A 245 -4.09 6.61 -29.07
CA THR A 245 -5.00 6.21 -30.15
C THR A 245 -4.24 5.32 -31.14
N PRO A 246 -4.80 4.16 -31.53
CA PRO A 246 -4.21 3.29 -32.54
C PRO A 246 -4.01 3.99 -33.90
#